data_AF-A0A2D8PLN5-F1
#
_entry.id   AF-A0A2D8PLN5-F1
#
_cell.length_a   1.000
_cell.length_b   1.000
_cell.length_c   1.000
_cell.angle_alpha   90.00
_cell.angle_beta   90.00
_cell.angle_gamma   90.00
#
_symmetry.space_group_name_H-M   'P 1'
#
loop_
_entity.id
_entity.type
_entity.pdbx_description
1 polymer ?
#
loop_
_entity_poly.entity_id
_entity_poly.type
_entity_poly.pdbx_seq_one_letter_code
_entity_poly.pdbx_strand_id
1 'polypeptide(L)' 'MILTDAWIDKVLVSYPTDGNSYETYAIAGERSAGDCWIQGTAARQSTVGNRLEIMAFDVTDESESPRMILVDEYNRFV' A
#
# COMPACT_ATOMS: atom_id res chain seq x y z
N MET A 1 6.06 -4.31 -4.42
CA MET A 1 5.68 -3.96 -3.03
C MET A 1 6.75 -4.42 -2.04
N ILE A 2 7.49 -3.49 -1.45
CA ILE A 2 8.25 -3.71 -0.21
C ILE A 2 7.43 -3.04 0.88
N LEU A 3 6.83 -3.83 1.75
CA LEU A 3 6.39 -3.34 3.04
C LEU A 3 7.23 -4.10 4.05
N THR A 4 8.22 -3.39 4.57
CA THR A 4 9.30 -3.80 5.48
C THR A 4 9.08 -5.15 6.18
N ASP A 5 9.83 -6.18 5.77
CA ASP A 5 10.14 -7.45 6.46
C ASP A 5 9.03 -8.24 7.20
N ALA A 6 7.76 -7.87 7.08
CA ALA A 6 6.66 -8.51 7.78
C ALA A 6 5.61 -8.99 6.80
N TRP A 7 5.10 -10.20 7.05
CA TRP A 7 3.84 -10.66 6.49
C TRP A 7 2.75 -9.69 6.96
N ILE A 8 2.35 -8.74 6.13
CA ILE A 8 1.25 -7.83 6.46
C ILE A 8 -0.04 -8.50 6.03
N ASP A 9 -0.73 -9.07 7.03
CA ASP A 9 -1.99 -9.78 6.85
C ASP A 9 -3.11 -8.87 6.34
N LYS A 10 -3.08 -7.56 6.66
CA LYS A 10 -4.13 -6.62 6.28
C LYS A 10 -3.62 -5.19 6.10
N VAL A 11 -3.99 -4.59 4.98
CA VAL A 11 -3.76 -3.19 4.62
C VAL A 11 -5.06 -2.52 4.19
N LEU A 12 -5.19 -1.23 4.47
CA LEU A 12 -6.19 -0.36 3.88
C LEU A 12 -5.57 0.33 2.67
N VAL A 13 -6.21 0.21 1.51
CA VAL A 13 -5.85 0.94 0.29
C VAL A 13 -6.88 2.04 0.08
N SER A 14 -6.42 3.28 -0.06
CA SER A 14 -7.27 4.45 -0.28
C SER A 14 -6.86 5.21 -1.55
N TYR A 15 -7.85 5.75 -2.25
CA TYR A 15 -7.67 6.54 -3.45
C TYR A 15 -7.98 8.02 -3.16
N PRO A 16 -6.95 8.89 -3.04
CA PRO A 16 -7.19 10.31 -2.77
C PRO A 16 -7.95 11.01 -3.90
N THR A 17 -7.98 10.43 -5.10
CA THR A 17 -8.66 11.00 -6.28
C THR A 17 -10.18 10.97 -6.19
N ASP A 18 -10.76 9.92 -5.64
CA ASP A 18 -12.21 9.70 -5.59
C ASP A 18 -12.73 9.33 -4.20
N GLY A 19 -11.85 9.20 -3.21
CA GLY A 19 -12.17 8.84 -1.83
C GLY A 19 -12.49 7.36 -1.63
N ASN A 20 -12.41 6.52 -2.65
CA ASN A 20 -12.69 5.10 -2.51
C ASN A 20 -11.62 4.41 -1.63
N SER A 21 -12.05 3.48 -0.79
CA SER A 21 -11.14 2.73 0.08
C SER A 21 -11.60 1.29 0.26
N TYR A 22 -10.64 0.36 0.35
CA TYR A 22 -10.93 -1.04 0.63
C TYR A 22 -9.78 -1.71 1.39
N GLU A 23 -10.09 -2.80 2.07
CA GLU A 23 -9.12 -3.60 2.80
C GLU A 23 -8.70 -4.83 1.98
N THR A 24 -7.40 -5.13 1.99
CA THR A 24 -6.81 -6.30 1.32
C THR A 24 -5.56 -6.74 2.10
N TYR A 25 -4.83 -7.73 1.60
CA TYR A 25 -3.52 -8.13 2.12
C TYR A 25 -2.40 -7.77 1.14
N ALA A 26 -1.17 -7.75 1.65
CA ALA A 26 0.02 -7.42 0.88
C ALA A 26 0.73 -8.69 0.37
N ILE A 27 1.09 -8.73 -0.91
CA ILE A 27 1.98 -9.75 -1.50
C ILE A 27 3.32 -9.10 -1.86
N ALA A 28 4.43 -9.68 -1.39
CA ALA A 28 5.77 -9.20 -1.73
C ALA A 28 6.01 -9.26 -3.26
N GLY A 29 6.49 -8.15 -3.81
CA GLY A 29 6.91 -8.08 -5.22
C GLY A 29 8.43 -8.19 -5.35
N GLU A 30 8.93 -8.17 -6.59
CA GLU A 30 10.37 -8.09 -6.83
C GLU A 30 10.95 -6.78 -6.28
N ARG A 31 12.09 -6.91 -5.61
CA ARG A 31 12.76 -5.78 -4.97
C ARG A 31 13.20 -4.76 -6.03
N SER A 32 12.95 -3.48 -5.76
CA SER A 32 13.35 -2.37 -6.64
C SER A 32 12.69 -2.32 -8.03
N ALA A 33 11.73 -3.20 -8.33
CA ALA A 33 11.01 -3.19 -9.61
C ALA A 33 10.14 -1.93 -9.80
N GLY A 34 9.66 -1.33 -8.69
CA GLY A 34 8.71 -0.21 -8.74
C GLY A 34 7.28 -0.63 -9.11
N ASP A 35 7.05 -1.92 -9.37
CA ASP A 35 5.73 -2.43 -9.72
C ASP A 35 4.76 -2.46 -8.53
N CYS A 36 3.56 -1.96 -8.78
CA CYS A 36 2.40 -2.04 -7.90
C CYS A 36 1.23 -2.64 -8.68
N TRP A 37 0.83 -3.86 -8.33
CA TRP A 37 -0.27 -4.57 -8.99
C TRP A 37 -1.42 -4.79 -8.03
N ILE A 38 -2.63 -4.49 -8.51
CA ILE A 38 -3.87 -4.76 -7.80
C ILE A 38 -4.58 -5.86 -8.56
N GLN A 39 -4.90 -6.94 -7.86
CA GLN A 39 -5.39 -8.17 -8.46
C GLN A 39 -6.80 -8.51 -7.97
N GLY A 40 -7.46 -9.42 -8.68
CA GLY A 40 -8.77 -9.94 -8.30
C GLY A 40 -9.86 -8.88 -8.24
N THR A 41 -10.79 -9.02 -7.30
CA THR A 41 -11.95 -8.11 -7.17
C THR A 41 -11.53 -6.66 -6.88
N ALA A 42 -10.41 -6.45 -6.20
CA ALA A 42 -9.88 -5.11 -5.94
C ALA A 42 -9.55 -4.36 -7.23
N ALA A 43 -9.14 -5.04 -8.31
CA ALA A 43 -8.85 -4.41 -9.59
C ALA A 43 -10.08 -3.70 -10.20
N ARG A 44 -11.30 -4.10 -9.84
CA ARG A 44 -12.55 -3.44 -10.29
C ARG A 44 -12.77 -2.08 -9.61
N GLN A 45 -12.07 -1.82 -8.52
CA GLN A 45 -12.12 -0.61 -7.71
C GLN A 45 -10.89 0.28 -7.93
N SER A 46 -10.07 -0.05 -8.94
CA SER A 46 -8.76 0.55 -9.17
C SER A 46 -8.61 0.95 -10.63
N THR A 47 -7.90 2.05 -10.88
CA THR A 47 -7.54 2.49 -12.23
C THR A 47 -6.03 2.60 -12.33
N VAL A 48 -5.45 2.03 -13.39
CA VAL A 48 -4.00 2.13 -13.66
C VAL A 48 -3.62 3.60 -13.86
N GLY A 49 -2.54 4.04 -13.20
CA GLY A 49 -2.08 5.42 -13.23
C GLY A 49 -2.66 6.31 -12.13
N ASN A 50 -3.71 5.87 -11.41
CA ASN A 50 -4.16 6.59 -10.23
C ASN A 50 -3.17 6.44 -9.08
N ARG A 51 -3.04 7.52 -8.31
CA ARG A 51 -2.32 7.50 -7.04
C ARG A 51 -3.17 6.81 -5.98
N LEU A 52 -2.51 6.11 -5.07
CA LEU A 52 -3.13 5.45 -3.94
C LEU A 52 -2.26 5.62 -2.69
N GLU A 53 -2.88 5.43 -1.53
CA GLU A 53 -2.24 5.38 -0.23
C GLU A 53 -2.45 3.98 0.36
N ILE A 54 -1.40 3.41 0.95
CA ILE A 54 -1.44 2.10 1.60
C ILE A 54 -1.13 2.30 3.08
N MET A 55 -2.02 1.84 3.95
CA MET A 55 -1.88 1.93 5.39
C MET A 55 -1.94 0.55 6.01
N ALA A 56 -1.01 0.29 6.94
CA ALA A 56 -1.06 -0.85 7.84
C ALA A 56 -1.22 -0.32 9.26
N PHE A 57 -2.02 -1.03 10.05
CA PHE A 57 -2.34 -0.65 11.42
C PHE A 57 -1.89 -1.76 12.35
N ASP A 58 -1.37 -1.37 13.50
CA ASP A 58 -1.09 -2.27 14.61
C ASP A 58 -1.94 -1.85 15.81
N VAL A 59 -2.33 -2.81 16.63
CA VAL A 59 -3.05 -2.57 17.89
C VAL A 59 -2.09 -2.91 19.01
N THR A 60 -1.55 -1.85 19.62
CA THR A 60 -0.53 -1.97 20.67
C THR A 60 -0.82 -0.96 21.78
N ASP A 61 -0.40 -1.31 23.00
CA ASP A 61 -0.43 -0.41 24.17
C ASP A 61 0.77 0.57 24.17
N GLU A 62 1.73 0.35 23.27
CA GLU A 62 2.91 1.20 23.10
C GLU A 62 2.65 2.30 22.08
N SER A 63 3.10 3.53 22.38
CA SER A 63 3.04 4.62 21.41
C SER A 63 4.28 4.59 20.52
N GLU A 64 4.16 3.96 19.36
CA GLU A 64 5.18 4.03 18.32
C GLU A 64 4.85 5.11 17.27
N SER A 65 5.88 5.79 16.78
CA SER A 65 5.70 6.71 15.65
C SER A 65 5.51 5.91 14.36
N PRO A 66 4.50 6.24 13.54
CA PRO A 66 4.25 5.51 12.29
C PRO A 66 5.41 5.67 11.33
N ARG A 67 5.69 4.61 10.55
CA ARG A 67 6.65 4.70 9.45
C ARG A 67 5.96 5.35 8.26
N MET A 68 6.39 6.56 7.93
CA MET A 68 5.89 7.31 6.78
C MET A 68 6.82 7.11 5.60
N ILE A 69 6.28 6.59 4.49
CA ILE A 69 7.04 6.32 3.26
C ILE A 69 6.43 7.16 2.14
N LEU A 70 7.26 8.02 1.54
CA LEU A 70 6.93 8.76 0.33
C LEU A 70 7.70 8.17 -0.85
N VAL A 71 7.06 8.13 -2.01
CA VAL A 71 7.67 7.66 -3.25
C VAL A 71 7.46 8.66 -4.40
N ASP A 72 8.33 8.58 -5.40
CA ASP A 72 8.22 9.30 -6.67
C ASP A 72 7.20 8.64 -7.63
N GLU A 73 7.02 9.20 -8.83
CA GLU A 73 6.14 8.69 -9.87
C GLU A 73 6.54 7.31 -10.44
N TYR A 74 7.74 6.82 -10.10
CA TYR A 74 8.25 5.50 -10.45
C TYR A 74 8.24 4.55 -9.24
N ASN A 75 7.53 4.91 -8.17
CA ASN A 75 7.43 4.18 -6.91
C ASN A 75 8.80 3.92 -6.23
N ARG A 76 9.74 4.85 -6.35
CA ARG A 76 11.05 4.84 -5.66
C ARG A 76 11.02 5.75 -4.46
N PHE A 77 11.71 5.38 -3.39
CA PHE A 77 11.80 6.22 -2.18
C PHE A 77 12.42 7.59 -2.47
N VAL A 78 11.85 8.62 -1.86
CA VAL A 78 12.34 10.01 -1.87
C VAL A 78 13.20 10.29 -0.64
#